data_AF-A0A7S4BRA1-F1
#
_entry.id   AF-A0A7S4BRA1-F1
#
_cell.length_a   1.000
_cell.length_b   1.000
_cell.length_c   1.000
_cell.angle_alpha   90.00
_cell.angle_beta   90.00
_cell.angle_gamma   90.00
#
_symmetry.space_group_name_H-M   'P 1'
#
loop_
_entity.id
_entity.type
_entity.pdbx_description
1 polymer ?
#
loop_
_entity_poly.entity_id
_entity_poly.type
_entity_poly.pdbx_seq_one_letter_code
_entity_poly.pdbx_strand_id
1 'polypeptide(L)'
;MRASANIDGLVAERLKRSCELLPLASSSVSSINTPTGTACATSSCEPYHVTRTSCITATILMCLSVTGTAAPVPLKPINAERVVPCTYTLMAQELSGEESNSTYYYGMCMTEENEILKLTHLEHLEEYETGDSLVLIVEPAKTAIGQDNEVGDQWFNVLKGFKLPVPVTTAATEPLSNGVDERGILSIRLVYRTAAGDTEGEPSYCDEACIEDSTWETHAIQGGEWLGSLSDIVSRSSLGKFKFARNLSATLTAVLDAPMPRVGCPLFGAAADADRYVEAVFGIDPRSFVHREYVLPLEFGGCKFGGAATVGCAKPFKAKPGACVSFIRDALPTTRAHEFGHNLGLRHSGDVADDVSYGDESAVMGSHRGWRSYSAAHRDQLGWLPAAIVTDVVDISVVRLMPLDSDARDVEARTSLTSNAREAIAARWACDGCYNQETAMGGKIYVSFRGGIGYDTDLPSKAKDKVVVQAWLHPKGGSLLYAKLAAGESHEVQDTNEPKVIFVCSILPKVAATVVILPAYRTDLSAQQLCDDSIRDEPSTITVSLPSLPPTPPILPSTPPPPTPPPPPSPSLPLPQPTLSPPSPPIQSTPPEPPPLIPPLPLSAPPVTGTFQTPGFMRIRFTLNFD
;
A
#
# COMPACT_ATOMS: atom_id res chain seq x y z
N MET A 1 -0.82 -31.29 32.51
CA MET A 1 0.28 -30.62 33.23
C MET A 1 0.73 -29.47 32.37
N ARG A 2 0.35 -28.23 32.72
CA ARG A 2 0.68 -27.01 31.97
C ARG A 2 1.93 -26.39 32.58
N ALA A 3 3.00 -26.28 31.80
CA ALA A 3 4.15 -25.45 32.15
C ALA A 3 3.90 -24.04 31.61
N SER A 4 3.77 -23.07 32.50
CA SER A 4 3.85 -21.64 32.17
C SER A 4 5.33 -21.29 32.15
N ALA A 5 5.87 -20.90 31.00
CA ALA A 5 7.23 -20.37 30.89
C ALA A 5 7.20 -18.87 31.22
N ASN A 6 8.00 -18.47 32.20
CA ASN A 6 8.17 -17.08 32.63
C ASN A 6 9.02 -16.33 31.59
N ILE A 7 8.38 -15.46 30.81
CA ILE A 7 8.96 -14.75 29.65
C ILE A 7 10.02 -13.73 30.08
N ASP A 8 9.89 -13.14 31.28
CA ASP A 8 10.80 -12.09 31.77
C ASP A 8 12.24 -12.59 32.00
N GLY A 9 12.40 -13.88 32.35
CA GLY A 9 13.71 -14.49 32.56
C GLY A 9 14.49 -14.74 31.27
N LEU A 10 13.80 -15.11 30.19
CA LEU A 10 14.42 -15.44 28.90
C LEU A 10 14.96 -14.20 28.17
N VAL A 11 14.32 -13.05 28.35
CA VAL A 11 14.77 -11.77 27.77
C VAL A 11 16.02 -11.24 28.49
N ALA A 12 16.05 -11.31 29.82
CA ALA A 12 17.20 -10.88 30.61
C ALA A 12 18.47 -11.73 30.36
N GLU A 13 18.30 -13.05 30.19
CA GLU A 13 19.43 -13.98 30.03
C GLU A 13 20.08 -13.91 28.63
N ARG A 14 19.30 -13.56 27.59
CA ARG A 14 19.85 -13.30 26.24
C ARG A 14 20.57 -11.96 26.12
N LEU A 15 20.05 -10.89 26.75
CA LEU A 15 20.72 -9.58 26.77
C LEU A 15 22.09 -9.66 27.47
N LYS A 16 22.19 -10.46 28.54
CA LYS A 16 23.45 -10.65 29.28
C LYS A 16 24.55 -11.33 28.45
N ARG A 17 24.20 -12.29 27.58
CA ARG A 17 25.20 -13.01 26.74
C ARG A 17 25.71 -12.21 25.55
N SER A 18 24.99 -11.18 25.08
CA SER A 18 25.44 -10.37 23.94
C SER A 18 26.43 -9.26 24.32
N CYS A 19 26.55 -8.90 25.60
CA CYS A 19 27.51 -7.88 26.05
C CYS A 19 28.91 -8.43 26.38
N GLU A 20 29.10 -9.75 26.47
CA GLU A 20 30.37 -10.37 26.88
C GLU A 20 31.29 -10.78 25.70
N LEU A 21 30.90 -10.51 24.45
CA LEU A 21 31.68 -10.89 23.26
C LEU A 21 32.06 -9.67 22.39
N LEU A 22 33.05 -8.90 22.85
CA LEU A 22 33.84 -7.98 22.02
C LEU A 22 35.33 -8.21 22.31
N PRO A 23 36.16 -8.59 21.32
CA PRO A 23 37.60 -8.64 21.51
C PRO A 23 38.22 -7.24 21.32
N LEU A 24 39.07 -6.84 22.27
CA LEU A 24 39.96 -5.68 22.16
C LEU A 24 41.03 -5.96 21.09
N ALA A 25 40.94 -5.29 19.95
CA ALA A 25 42.02 -5.24 18.96
C ALA A 25 42.83 -3.94 19.15
N SER A 26 44.05 -4.10 19.65
CA SER A 26 45.10 -3.08 19.61
C SER A 26 45.79 -3.09 18.24
N SER A 27 45.89 -1.96 17.55
CA SER A 27 46.82 -1.82 16.43
C SER A 27 47.53 -0.47 16.42
N SER A 28 48.84 -0.62 16.25
CA SER A 28 49.95 0.31 16.22
C SER A 28 49.86 1.42 15.17
N VAL A 29 50.46 2.55 15.53
CA VAL A 29 50.84 3.67 14.66
C VAL A 29 52.00 3.27 13.74
N SER A 30 51.86 3.49 12.44
CA SER A 30 53.00 3.61 11.53
C SER A 30 52.74 4.70 10.49
N SER A 31 53.66 5.66 10.49
CA SER A 31 53.90 6.73 9.51
C SER A 31 53.98 6.23 8.06
N ILE A 32 53.52 7.03 7.08
CA ILE A 32 54.15 7.15 5.76
C ILE A 32 53.86 8.53 5.12
N ASN A 33 54.97 9.10 4.66
CA ASN A 33 55.31 10.16 3.71
C ASN A 33 54.24 10.81 2.80
N THR A 34 54.35 12.14 2.73
CA THR A 34 54.04 13.03 1.59
C THR A 34 54.82 12.65 0.31
N PRO A 35 54.30 13.01 -0.87
CA PRO A 35 55.01 14.06 -1.61
C PRO A 35 54.12 15.12 -2.29
N THR A 36 54.78 16.26 -2.45
CA THR A 36 54.52 17.53 -3.14
C THR A 36 54.12 17.44 -4.62
N GLY A 37 53.36 18.45 -5.10
CA GLY A 37 53.41 18.81 -6.54
C GLY A 37 52.27 19.70 -7.09
N THR A 38 52.40 21.02 -6.90
CA THR A 38 52.14 22.13 -7.88
C THR A 38 50.95 22.09 -8.88
N ALA A 39 50.09 23.12 -8.86
CA ALA A 39 50.15 24.27 -9.79
C ALA A 39 48.90 25.18 -9.68
N CYS A 40 49.14 26.50 -9.61
CA CYS A 40 48.14 27.56 -9.73
C CYS A 40 47.77 27.82 -11.20
N ALA A 41 46.51 28.17 -11.45
CA ALA A 41 46.12 29.02 -12.58
C ALA A 41 44.86 29.83 -12.23
N THR A 42 44.86 31.05 -12.76
CA THR A 42 44.09 32.25 -12.41
C THR A 42 42.88 32.49 -13.31
N SER A 43 41.80 33.09 -12.77
CA SER A 43 40.89 34.09 -13.38
C SER A 43 39.68 34.26 -12.45
N SER A 44 38.97 35.38 -12.29
CA SER A 44 39.07 36.78 -12.72
C SER A 44 38.01 37.51 -11.88
N CYS A 45 38.36 38.64 -11.27
CA CYS A 45 37.41 39.53 -10.59
C CYS A 45 37.10 40.73 -11.50
N GLU A 46 35.83 41.10 -11.60
CA GLU A 46 35.41 42.48 -11.85
C GLU A 46 34.34 42.93 -10.84
N PRO A 47 34.22 44.23 -10.55
CA PRO A 47 33.62 44.74 -9.33
C PRO A 47 32.24 45.37 -9.55
N TYR A 48 31.41 45.42 -8.50
CA TYR A 48 30.27 46.34 -8.44
C TYR A 48 30.25 47.12 -7.13
N HIS A 49 30.23 48.44 -7.28
CA HIS A 49 30.06 49.46 -6.26
C HIS A 49 28.65 49.43 -5.66
N VAL A 50 28.52 49.55 -4.32
CA VAL A 50 27.40 50.27 -3.69
C VAL A 50 27.89 51.03 -2.44
N THR A 51 27.43 52.27 -2.37
CA THR A 51 27.75 53.37 -1.46
C THR A 51 27.21 53.21 -0.03
N ARG A 52 27.94 53.80 0.92
CA ARG A 52 27.54 54.10 2.30
C ARG A 52 26.34 55.06 2.35
N THR A 53 25.40 54.79 3.25
CA THR A 53 24.71 55.84 4.03
C THR A 53 24.39 55.32 5.43
N SER A 54 24.88 56.05 6.43
CA SER A 54 24.61 55.85 7.85
C SER A 54 23.22 56.33 8.23
N CYS A 55 22.53 55.63 9.14
CA CYS A 55 21.54 56.23 10.04
C CYS A 55 21.68 55.62 11.43
N ILE A 56 21.84 56.52 12.39
CA ILE A 56 21.96 56.29 13.82
C ILE A 56 20.55 56.19 14.40
N THR A 57 20.27 55.12 15.14
CA THR A 57 19.14 55.12 16.09
C THR A 57 19.59 54.49 17.40
N ALA A 58 19.64 55.34 18.43
CA ALA A 58 19.95 54.98 19.80
C ALA A 58 18.88 54.05 20.36
N THR A 59 19.28 52.92 20.96
CA THR A 59 18.41 52.09 21.78
C THR A 59 18.86 52.17 23.23
N ILE A 60 17.92 52.56 24.07
CA ILE A 60 18.00 52.75 25.51
C ILE A 60 18.25 51.39 26.18
N LEU A 61 19.34 51.30 26.93
CA LEU A 61 19.68 50.15 27.76
C LEU A 61 18.90 50.27 29.09
N MET A 62 17.76 49.59 29.19
CA MET A 62 17.11 49.33 30.49
C MET A 62 17.69 48.05 31.09
N CYS A 63 18.46 48.21 32.17
CA CYS A 63 18.84 47.11 33.07
C CYS A 63 17.61 46.68 33.86
N LEU A 64 17.05 45.51 33.53
CA LEU A 64 16.12 44.77 34.39
C LEU A 64 16.89 43.60 35.02
N SER A 65 17.32 43.81 36.27
CA SER A 65 17.84 42.78 37.15
C SER A 65 16.68 41.90 37.62
N VAL A 66 16.50 40.74 36.98
CA VAL A 66 15.66 39.66 37.49
C VAL A 66 16.54 38.72 38.31
N THR A 67 16.43 38.84 39.64
CA THR A 67 16.96 37.85 40.58
C THR A 67 15.93 36.73 40.72
N GLY A 68 16.16 35.63 40.00
CA GLY A 68 15.35 34.42 40.09
C GLY A 68 16.20 33.21 39.76
N THR A 69 16.90 32.67 40.74
CA THR A 69 17.62 31.40 40.64
C THR A 69 16.61 30.24 40.57
N ALA A 70 16.08 29.96 39.38
CA ALA A 70 15.59 28.62 39.08
C ALA A 70 16.81 27.78 38.72
N ALA A 71 17.07 26.74 39.50
CA ALA A 71 18.07 25.73 39.15
C ALA A 71 17.74 25.21 37.74
N PRO A 72 18.73 25.04 36.85
CA PRO A 72 18.48 24.44 35.54
C PRO A 72 17.85 23.07 35.78
N VAL A 73 16.62 22.89 35.31
CA VAL A 73 16.00 21.57 35.20
C VAL A 73 16.98 20.74 34.37
N PRO A 74 17.50 19.62 34.88
CA PRO A 74 18.45 18.81 34.13
C PRO A 74 17.74 18.38 32.84
N LEU A 75 18.26 18.84 31.70
CA LEU A 75 17.79 18.37 30.40
C LEU A 75 17.93 16.85 30.41
N LYS A 76 16.79 16.17 30.38
CA LYS A 76 16.70 14.71 30.27
C LYS A 76 17.55 14.31 29.06
N PRO A 77 18.52 13.38 29.18
CA PRO A 77 19.40 13.04 28.07
C PRO A 77 18.55 12.58 26.88
N ILE A 78 18.69 13.27 25.74
CA ILE A 78 17.90 13.07 24.52
C ILE A 78 18.27 11.76 23.79
N ASN A 79 19.24 10.99 24.31
CA ASN A 79 19.78 9.78 23.69
C ASN A 79 19.51 8.50 24.51
N ALA A 80 18.35 8.39 25.15
CA ALA A 80 18.00 7.16 25.84
C ALA A 80 17.42 6.16 24.81
N GLU A 81 18.14 5.08 24.56
CA GLU A 81 17.63 3.92 23.83
C GLU A 81 16.29 3.47 24.44
N ARG A 82 15.28 3.25 23.60
CA ARG A 82 13.97 2.79 24.02
C ARG A 82 13.75 1.37 23.51
N VAL A 83 13.42 0.46 24.41
CA VAL A 83 12.96 -0.90 24.08
C VAL A 83 11.45 -0.87 23.94
N VAL A 84 10.93 -1.14 22.73
CA VAL A 84 9.49 -0.98 22.43
C VAL A 84 8.92 -2.26 21.84
N PRO A 85 7.97 -2.92 22.53
CA PRO A 85 7.14 -3.94 21.90
C PRO A 85 6.12 -3.27 20.98
N CYS A 86 6.01 -3.75 19.75
CA CYS A 86 5.11 -3.17 18.77
C CYS A 86 4.77 -4.14 17.64
N THR A 87 3.72 -3.83 16.88
CA THR A 87 3.36 -4.53 15.65
C THR A 87 3.92 -3.75 14.46
N TYR A 88 4.73 -4.44 13.67
CA TYR A 88 5.38 -3.87 12.50
C TYR A 88 4.45 -3.79 11.30
N THR A 89 4.58 -2.70 10.54
CA THR A 89 3.85 -2.45 9.30
C THR A 89 4.80 -1.78 8.32
N LEU A 90 4.99 -2.39 7.16
CA LEU A 90 5.66 -1.71 6.05
C LEU A 90 4.64 -0.79 5.35
N MET A 91 4.99 0.47 5.15
CA MET A 91 4.19 1.43 4.39
C MET A 91 4.82 1.71 3.03
N ALA A 92 3.96 1.93 2.04
CA ALA A 92 4.30 2.57 0.78
C ALA A 92 3.55 3.90 0.70
N GLN A 93 4.28 4.96 0.34
CA GLN A 93 3.70 6.28 0.12
C GLN A 93 4.18 6.82 -1.23
N GLU A 94 3.23 7.20 -2.06
CA GLU A 94 3.48 7.97 -3.27
C GLU A 94 3.84 9.41 -2.88
N LEU A 95 4.79 10.05 -3.56
CA LEU A 95 4.96 11.50 -3.46
C LEU A 95 4.69 12.08 -4.84
N SER A 96 3.57 12.80 -4.98
CA SER A 96 3.32 13.59 -6.19
C SER A 96 4.03 14.95 -6.05
N GLY A 97 5.12 15.10 -6.78
CA GLY A 97 5.83 16.36 -7.00
C GLY A 97 5.91 16.65 -8.50
N GLU A 98 5.96 17.91 -8.90
CA GLU A 98 5.88 18.34 -10.31
C GLU A 98 6.99 17.76 -11.22
N GLU A 99 8.10 17.26 -10.67
CA GLU A 99 9.25 16.80 -11.48
C GLU A 99 9.79 15.40 -11.15
N SER A 100 9.31 14.70 -10.12
CA SER A 100 9.64 13.28 -9.93
C SER A 100 8.63 12.59 -9.00
N ASN A 101 8.00 11.52 -9.51
CA ASN A 101 7.24 10.60 -8.68
C ASN A 101 8.24 9.70 -7.93
N SER A 102 8.66 10.14 -6.75
CA SER A 102 9.47 9.30 -5.87
C SER A 102 8.56 8.49 -4.96
N THR A 103 9.01 7.28 -4.62
CA THR A 103 8.34 6.45 -3.64
C THR A 103 9.19 6.37 -2.40
N TYR A 104 8.53 6.45 -1.25
CA TYR A 104 9.16 6.17 0.01
C TYR A 104 8.53 4.95 0.67
N TYR A 105 9.35 3.94 0.93
CA TYR A 105 9.00 2.81 1.79
C TYR A 105 9.55 3.07 3.17
N TYR A 106 8.74 2.88 4.20
CA TYR A 106 9.18 3.00 5.57
C TYR A 106 8.49 2.01 6.48
N GLY A 107 9.20 1.64 7.53
CA GLY A 107 8.65 0.81 8.58
C GLY A 107 7.83 1.68 9.52
N MET A 108 6.77 1.10 10.04
CA MET A 108 6.02 1.64 11.15
C MET A 108 5.92 0.59 12.24
N CYS A 109 6.00 1.03 13.48
CA CYS A 109 5.73 0.16 14.61
C CYS A 109 4.63 0.77 15.48
N MET A 110 3.51 0.07 15.58
CA MET A 110 2.39 0.46 16.43
C MET A 110 2.51 -0.24 17.78
N THR A 111 2.67 0.55 18.84
CA THR A 111 2.76 0.06 20.22
C THR A 111 1.38 -0.34 20.77
N GLU A 112 1.34 -1.02 21.92
CA GLU A 112 0.08 -1.34 22.61
C GLU A 112 -0.68 -0.08 23.05
N GLU A 113 0.04 1.02 23.31
CA GLU A 113 -0.53 2.32 23.65
C GLU A 113 -1.03 3.11 22.41
N ASN A 114 -1.02 2.50 21.22
CA ASN A 114 -1.30 3.14 19.92
C ASN A 114 -0.33 4.29 19.57
N GLU A 115 0.83 4.38 20.22
CA GLU A 115 1.92 5.22 19.75
C GLU A 115 2.50 4.62 18.47
N ILE A 116 2.77 5.49 17.49
CA ILE A 116 3.29 5.12 16.19
C ILE A 116 4.74 5.56 16.11
N LEU A 117 5.63 4.60 15.88
CA LEU A 117 7.04 4.84 15.63
C LEU A 117 7.30 4.71 14.13
N LYS A 118 7.72 5.80 13.48
CA LYS A 118 8.19 5.76 12.09
C LYS A 118 9.65 5.35 12.07
N LEU A 119 9.95 4.26 11.37
CA LEU A 119 11.26 3.60 11.37
C LEU A 119 12.04 3.96 10.11
N THR A 120 13.26 4.43 10.31
CA THR A 120 14.25 4.70 9.26
C THR A 120 15.35 3.64 9.27
N HIS A 121 16.03 3.45 8.12
CA HIS A 121 16.96 2.36 7.75
C HIS A 121 16.34 1.09 7.17
N LEU A 122 16.24 1.06 5.83
CA LEU A 122 15.63 0.00 5.02
C LEU A 122 16.32 -1.38 5.14
N GLU A 123 17.62 -1.43 5.40
CA GLU A 123 18.39 -2.68 5.39
C GLU A 123 17.82 -3.73 6.36
N HIS A 124 17.27 -3.30 7.50
CA HIS A 124 16.62 -4.19 8.47
C HIS A 124 15.11 -4.32 8.27
N LEU A 125 14.47 -3.36 7.59
CA LEU A 125 13.02 -3.36 7.38
C LEU A 125 12.57 -4.50 6.45
N GLU A 126 13.47 -4.99 5.59
CA GLU A 126 13.20 -6.12 4.71
C GLU A 126 13.19 -7.47 5.44
N GLU A 127 13.73 -7.55 6.66
CA GLU A 127 13.69 -8.76 7.49
C GLU A 127 12.32 -8.99 8.16
N TYR A 128 11.49 -7.95 8.22
CA TYR A 128 10.21 -7.97 8.92
C TYR A 128 9.04 -8.00 7.93
N GLU A 129 8.02 -8.79 8.24
CA GLU A 129 6.75 -8.80 7.52
C GLU A 129 5.71 -7.96 8.27
N THR A 130 4.84 -7.26 7.53
CA THR A 130 3.71 -6.57 8.14
C THR A 130 2.87 -7.53 8.99
N GLY A 131 2.60 -7.13 10.22
CA GLY A 131 1.96 -7.94 11.25
C GLY A 131 2.91 -8.75 12.13
N ASP A 132 4.23 -8.60 11.98
CA ASP A 132 5.22 -9.14 12.91
C ASP A 132 5.19 -8.40 14.25
N SER A 133 5.22 -9.14 15.35
CA SER A 133 5.43 -8.57 16.67
C SER A 133 6.93 -8.40 16.91
N LEU A 134 7.38 -7.16 17.09
CA LEU A 134 8.78 -6.82 17.26
C LEU A 134 9.04 -6.26 18.66
N VAL A 135 10.26 -6.46 19.15
CA VAL A 135 10.85 -5.62 20.20
C VAL A 135 11.97 -4.83 19.54
N LEU A 136 11.79 -3.52 19.44
CA LEU A 136 12.75 -2.62 18.81
C LEU A 136 13.59 -1.91 19.87
N ILE A 137 14.87 -1.74 19.59
CA ILE A 137 15.75 -0.78 20.24
C ILE A 137 15.88 0.39 19.27
N VAL A 138 15.32 1.53 19.65
CA VAL A 138 15.27 2.72 18.80
C VAL A 138 15.91 3.93 19.46
N GLU A 139 16.44 4.83 18.63
CA GLU A 139 16.84 6.17 19.00
C GLU A 139 16.13 7.21 18.12
N PRO A 140 15.88 8.45 18.59
CA PRO A 140 15.36 9.51 17.75
C PRO A 140 16.29 9.77 16.55
N ALA A 141 15.72 9.82 15.35
CA ALA A 141 16.49 10.14 14.16
C ALA A 141 16.95 11.60 14.21
N LYS A 142 18.25 11.83 13.96
CA LYS A 142 18.85 13.18 13.96
C LYS A 142 18.39 14.04 12.78
N THR A 143 17.92 13.40 11.71
CA THR A 143 17.40 14.01 10.49
C THR A 143 16.18 13.22 10.05
N ALA A 144 15.06 13.91 9.83
CA ALA A 144 13.93 13.30 9.12
C ALA A 144 14.39 12.91 7.70
N ILE A 145 13.98 11.74 7.24
CA ILE A 145 14.27 11.29 5.87
C ILE A 145 13.10 11.75 5.00
N GLY A 146 13.38 12.68 4.08
CA GLY A 146 12.39 13.27 3.18
C GLY A 146 12.26 14.78 3.34
N GLN A 147 11.98 15.49 2.25
CA GLN A 147 11.81 16.96 2.24
C GLN A 147 10.57 17.44 3.02
N ASP A 148 9.66 16.52 3.37
CA ASP A 148 8.48 16.83 4.16
C ASP A 148 8.77 16.55 5.63
N ASN A 149 9.36 17.54 6.30
CA ASN A 149 9.35 17.64 7.76
C ASN A 149 7.89 17.77 8.21
N GLU A 150 7.18 16.66 8.35
CA GLU A 150 5.90 16.64 9.05
C GLU A 150 6.14 17.21 10.45
N VAL A 151 5.67 18.43 10.67
CA VAL A 151 5.82 19.15 11.94
C VAL A 151 5.05 18.38 13.01
N GLY A 152 5.75 17.53 13.77
CA GLY A 152 5.17 16.74 14.86
C GLY A 152 5.57 15.27 14.86
N ASP A 153 6.05 14.74 13.74
CA ASP A 153 6.33 13.31 13.62
C ASP A 153 7.75 12.97 14.10
N GLN A 154 7.83 12.08 15.09
CA GLN A 154 9.10 11.57 15.60
C GLN A 154 9.55 10.39 14.75
N TRP A 155 10.62 10.60 13.99
CA TRP A 155 11.32 9.54 13.28
C TRP A 155 12.31 8.86 14.22
N PHE A 156 12.46 7.55 14.04
CA PHE A 156 13.31 6.73 14.87
C PHE A 156 14.23 5.87 13.99
N ASN A 157 15.53 5.90 14.30
CA ASN A 157 16.47 4.94 13.73
C ASN A 157 16.32 3.61 14.47
N VAL A 158 16.19 2.51 13.72
CA VAL A 158 16.22 1.17 14.30
C VAL A 158 17.67 0.77 14.52
N LEU A 159 18.08 0.70 15.79
CA LEU A 159 19.40 0.21 16.17
C LEU A 159 19.43 -1.33 16.13
N LYS A 160 18.31 -1.95 16.55
CA LYS A 160 18.14 -3.40 16.56
C LYS A 160 16.66 -3.76 16.64
N GLY A 161 16.23 -4.80 15.94
CA GLY A 161 14.90 -5.37 16.11
C GLY A 161 14.96 -6.87 16.36
N PHE A 162 14.08 -7.36 17.24
CA PHE A 162 13.91 -8.77 17.52
C PHE A 162 12.48 -9.18 17.21
N LYS A 163 12.33 -10.12 16.28
CA LYS A 163 11.03 -10.76 16.02
C LYS A 163 10.66 -11.62 17.21
N LEU A 164 9.54 -11.30 17.86
CA LEU A 164 8.98 -12.14 18.89
C LEU A 164 8.39 -13.39 18.22
N PRO A 165 8.56 -14.58 18.83
CA PRO A 165 7.86 -15.76 18.35
C PRO A 165 6.37 -15.48 18.42
N VAL A 166 5.72 -15.46 17.25
CA VAL A 166 4.26 -15.37 17.18
C VAL A 166 3.74 -16.57 17.97
N PRO A 167 2.91 -16.37 19.01
CA PRO A 167 2.23 -17.49 19.64
C PRO A 167 1.55 -18.25 18.51
N VAL A 168 1.88 -19.53 18.32
CA VAL A 168 1.31 -20.34 17.25
C VAL A 168 -0.18 -20.47 17.55
N THR A 169 -0.96 -19.50 17.10
CA THR A 169 -2.40 -19.60 17.05
C THR A 169 -2.66 -20.55 15.90
N THR A 170 -3.03 -21.79 16.23
CA THR A 170 -3.34 -22.87 15.29
C THR A 170 -4.58 -22.61 14.43
N ALA A 171 -4.99 -21.34 14.28
CA ALA A 171 -5.95 -20.93 13.27
C ALA A 171 -5.21 -20.88 11.92
N ALA A 172 -4.82 -22.06 11.43
CA ALA A 172 -4.53 -22.21 10.02
C ALA A 172 -5.81 -21.81 9.29
N THR A 173 -5.72 -20.78 8.45
CA THR A 173 -6.79 -20.44 7.52
C THR A 173 -7.04 -21.70 6.69
N GLU A 174 -8.15 -22.38 6.94
CA GLU A 174 -8.56 -23.55 6.16
C GLU A 174 -8.45 -23.18 4.67
N PRO A 175 -7.85 -24.03 3.82
CA PRO A 175 -7.80 -23.78 2.39
C PRO A 175 -9.24 -23.56 1.90
N LEU A 176 -9.47 -22.42 1.26
CA LEU A 176 -10.80 -21.97 0.82
C LEU A 176 -11.48 -23.10 0.05
N SER A 177 -12.67 -23.50 0.49
CA SER A 177 -13.37 -24.70 0.00
C SER A 177 -13.66 -24.70 -1.50
N ASN A 178 -13.60 -23.52 -2.13
CA ASN A 178 -13.90 -23.32 -3.55
C ASN A 178 -12.68 -22.82 -4.36
N GLY A 179 -11.51 -22.68 -3.74
CA GLY A 179 -10.30 -22.17 -4.41
C GLY A 179 -10.31 -20.68 -4.75
N VAL A 180 -11.31 -19.91 -4.29
CA VAL A 180 -11.41 -18.45 -4.46
C VAL A 180 -11.25 -17.76 -3.10
N ASP A 181 -10.33 -16.81 -3.02
CA ASP A 181 -10.10 -15.93 -1.85
C ASP A 181 -11.07 -14.73 -1.93
N GLU A 182 -12.10 -14.76 -1.11
CA GLU A 182 -13.13 -13.71 -1.04
C GLU A 182 -12.93 -12.84 0.20
N ARG A 183 -12.87 -11.52 0.02
CA ARG A 183 -12.61 -10.57 1.12
C ARG A 183 -13.54 -9.37 1.10
N GLY A 184 -13.83 -8.84 2.28
CA GLY A 184 -14.56 -7.59 2.47
C GLY A 184 -13.63 -6.37 2.48
N ILE A 185 -14.19 -5.22 2.09
CA ILE A 185 -13.59 -3.89 2.25
C ILE A 185 -14.49 -3.06 3.16
N LEU A 186 -13.91 -2.41 4.16
CA LEU A 186 -14.56 -1.31 4.86
C LEU A 186 -14.03 0.02 4.33
N SER A 187 -14.88 0.77 3.63
CA SER A 187 -14.57 2.08 3.09
C SER A 187 -15.14 3.17 3.98
N ILE A 188 -14.27 4.03 4.50
CA ILE A 188 -14.66 5.11 5.42
C ILE A 188 -14.35 6.46 4.79
N ARG A 189 -15.38 7.23 4.46
CA ARG A 189 -15.27 8.62 3.98
C ARG A 189 -15.14 9.58 5.16
N LEU A 190 -14.07 10.37 5.22
CA LEU A 190 -13.82 11.26 6.36
C LEU A 190 -14.37 12.66 6.12
N VAL A 191 -15.31 13.10 6.94
CA VAL A 191 -15.88 14.45 6.92
C VAL A 191 -15.54 15.17 8.21
N TYR A 192 -14.94 16.35 8.12
CA TYR A 192 -14.53 17.17 9.26
C TYR A 192 -15.51 18.30 9.51
N ARG A 193 -15.72 18.62 10.79
CA ARG A 193 -16.54 19.75 11.25
C ARG A 193 -15.70 20.80 11.99
N THR A 194 -16.03 22.07 11.78
CA THR A 194 -15.55 23.16 12.63
C THR A 194 -16.13 23.03 14.04
N ALA A 195 -15.56 23.77 14.99
CA ALA A 195 -16.14 23.93 16.33
C ALA A 195 -17.56 24.55 16.32
N ALA A 196 -17.93 25.25 15.25
CA ALA A 196 -19.28 25.79 15.05
C ALA A 196 -20.28 24.74 14.51
N GLY A 197 -19.81 23.53 14.18
CA GLY A 197 -20.60 22.45 13.62
C GLY A 197 -20.69 22.46 12.09
N ASP A 198 -20.14 23.47 11.42
CA ASP A 198 -20.10 23.56 9.96
C ASP A 198 -19.14 22.55 9.36
N THR A 199 -19.51 21.91 8.25
CA THR A 199 -18.60 21.03 7.49
C THR A 199 -17.47 21.85 6.87
N GLU A 200 -16.20 21.52 7.19
CA GLU A 200 -15.02 22.26 6.70
C GLU A 200 -14.15 21.44 5.74
N GLY A 201 -14.21 20.12 5.83
CA GLY A 201 -13.38 19.23 5.05
C GLY A 201 -14.14 17.97 4.69
N GLU A 202 -14.69 17.93 3.48
CA GLU A 202 -15.23 16.71 2.91
C GLU A 202 -14.46 16.33 1.64
N PRO A 203 -14.37 15.03 1.29
CA PRO A 203 -13.88 14.61 0.00
C PRO A 203 -14.80 15.15 -1.09
N SER A 204 -14.37 16.26 -1.70
CA SER A 204 -15.11 16.99 -2.74
C SER A 204 -15.18 16.22 -4.06
N TYR A 205 -14.40 15.15 -4.18
CA TYR A 205 -14.23 14.39 -5.40
C TYR A 205 -14.94 13.04 -5.39
N CYS A 206 -15.41 12.56 -4.23
CA CYS A 206 -16.08 11.26 -4.12
C CYS A 206 -16.95 11.19 -2.85
N ASP A 207 -18.24 10.91 -3.02
CA ASP A 207 -19.18 10.56 -1.97
C ASP A 207 -19.29 9.03 -1.81
N GLU A 208 -20.17 8.55 -0.93
CA GLU A 208 -20.36 7.11 -0.72
C GLU A 208 -20.79 6.37 -1.99
N ALA A 209 -21.64 7.00 -2.82
CA ALA A 209 -22.07 6.41 -4.10
C ALA A 209 -20.91 6.27 -5.07
N CYS A 210 -20.08 7.32 -5.22
CA CYS A 210 -18.86 7.26 -5.99
C CYS A 210 -17.88 6.18 -5.48
N ILE A 211 -17.75 6.00 -4.17
CA ILE A 211 -16.91 4.94 -3.58
C ILE A 211 -17.47 3.56 -3.92
N GLU A 212 -18.77 3.34 -3.71
CA GLU A 212 -19.45 2.09 -4.04
C GLU A 212 -19.31 1.76 -5.52
N ASP A 213 -19.64 2.73 -6.38
CA ASP A 213 -19.60 2.53 -7.82
C ASP A 213 -18.15 2.25 -8.25
N SER A 214 -17.15 3.01 -7.81
CA SER A 214 -15.75 2.75 -8.17
C SER A 214 -15.20 1.42 -7.64
N THR A 215 -15.85 0.86 -6.61
CA THR A 215 -15.51 -0.47 -6.09
C THR A 215 -16.11 -1.59 -6.93
N TRP A 216 -17.40 -1.47 -7.26
CA TRP A 216 -18.21 -2.59 -7.75
C TRP A 216 -18.70 -2.40 -9.18
N GLU A 217 -19.08 -1.18 -9.54
CA GLU A 217 -19.68 -0.82 -10.81
C GLU A 217 -18.62 -0.38 -11.83
N THR A 218 -18.95 -0.46 -13.11
CA THR A 218 -17.97 -0.22 -14.18
C THR A 218 -17.88 1.28 -14.51
N HIS A 219 -16.70 1.89 -14.36
CA HIS A 219 -16.42 3.30 -14.64
C HIS A 219 -15.44 3.49 -15.79
N ALA A 220 -15.72 4.47 -16.65
CA ALA A 220 -14.70 5.02 -17.55
C ALA A 220 -13.78 5.96 -16.76
N ILE A 221 -12.48 5.90 -17.04
CA ILE A 221 -11.51 6.87 -16.50
C ILE A 221 -11.08 7.79 -17.64
N GLN A 222 -11.16 9.11 -17.42
CA GLN A 222 -10.59 10.15 -18.31
C GLN A 222 -11.05 10.07 -19.77
N GLY A 223 -12.27 9.60 -20.04
CA GLY A 223 -12.78 9.43 -21.40
C GLY A 223 -12.24 8.21 -22.14
N GLY A 224 -11.57 7.28 -21.43
CA GLY A 224 -11.22 5.97 -21.94
C GLY A 224 -12.46 5.13 -22.31
N GLU A 225 -12.25 4.16 -23.20
CA GLU A 225 -13.31 3.28 -23.69
C GLU A 225 -13.64 2.16 -22.70
N TRP A 226 -12.70 1.79 -21.83
CA TRP A 226 -12.88 0.69 -20.89
C TRP A 226 -13.61 1.13 -19.63
N LEU A 227 -14.66 0.40 -19.30
CA LEU A 227 -15.36 0.52 -18.02
C LEU A 227 -14.82 -0.54 -17.06
N GLY A 228 -14.32 -0.14 -15.90
CA GLY A 228 -13.74 -1.06 -14.90
C GLY A 228 -14.09 -0.69 -13.47
N SER A 229 -13.79 -1.58 -12.53
CA SER A 229 -13.94 -1.34 -11.09
C SER A 229 -12.76 -1.92 -10.32
N LEU A 230 -12.59 -1.55 -9.04
CA LEU A 230 -11.60 -2.17 -8.15
C LEU A 230 -11.83 -3.68 -7.99
N SER A 231 -13.08 -4.11 -7.89
CA SER A 231 -13.39 -5.53 -7.77
C SER A 231 -13.11 -6.29 -9.07
N ASP A 232 -13.45 -5.71 -10.22
CA ASP A 232 -13.26 -6.36 -11.52
C ASP A 232 -11.77 -6.49 -11.89
N ILE A 233 -10.97 -5.45 -11.69
CA ILE A 233 -9.53 -5.46 -12.01
C ILE A 233 -8.77 -6.53 -11.23
N VAL A 234 -9.09 -6.68 -9.94
CA VAL A 234 -8.48 -7.68 -9.08
C VAL A 234 -8.98 -9.08 -9.44
N SER A 235 -10.29 -9.24 -9.66
CA SER A 235 -10.88 -10.51 -10.08
C SER A 235 -10.31 -11.02 -11.40
N ARG A 236 -10.24 -10.17 -12.42
CA ARG A 236 -9.72 -10.52 -13.74
C ARG A 236 -8.21 -10.77 -13.71
N SER A 237 -7.45 -9.93 -12.98
CA SER A 237 -6.00 -10.14 -12.84
C SER A 237 -5.66 -11.42 -12.06
N SER A 238 -6.54 -11.83 -11.14
CA SER A 238 -6.38 -13.06 -10.37
C SER A 238 -6.89 -14.31 -11.10
N LEU A 239 -7.46 -14.14 -12.29
CA LEU A 239 -8.12 -15.22 -13.04
C LEU A 239 -9.24 -15.89 -12.22
N GLY A 240 -9.95 -15.08 -11.43
CA GLY A 240 -11.04 -15.51 -10.56
C GLY A 240 -10.59 -16.15 -9.24
N LYS A 241 -9.29 -16.25 -8.95
CA LYS A 241 -8.78 -16.81 -7.68
C LYS A 241 -8.94 -15.87 -6.49
N PHE A 242 -9.15 -14.59 -6.72
CA PHE A 242 -9.33 -13.58 -5.69
C PHE A 242 -10.41 -12.59 -6.10
N LYS A 243 -11.31 -12.23 -5.20
CA LYS A 243 -12.22 -11.10 -5.42
C LYS A 243 -12.58 -10.40 -4.12
N PHE A 244 -12.95 -9.13 -4.24
CA PHE A 244 -13.69 -8.48 -3.17
C PHE A 244 -15.17 -8.86 -3.27
N ALA A 245 -15.81 -9.05 -2.11
CA ALA A 245 -17.19 -9.49 -2.02
C ALA A 245 -18.04 -8.36 -1.45
N ARG A 246 -19.00 -7.88 -2.26
CA ARG A 246 -19.88 -6.76 -1.88
C ARG A 246 -20.66 -7.03 -0.60
N ASN A 247 -21.13 -8.27 -0.40
CA ASN A 247 -21.86 -8.69 0.80
C ASN A 247 -21.00 -8.82 2.07
N LEU A 248 -19.67 -8.76 1.94
CA LEU A 248 -18.72 -8.71 3.06
C LEU A 248 -18.17 -7.30 3.28
N SER A 249 -18.64 -6.31 2.52
CA SER A 249 -18.10 -4.96 2.48
C SER A 249 -19.10 -3.94 3.02
N ALA A 250 -18.60 -2.77 3.40
CA ALA A 250 -19.42 -1.64 3.81
C ALA A 250 -18.75 -0.32 3.41
N THR A 251 -19.56 0.65 3.02
CA THR A 251 -19.14 2.03 2.75
C THR A 251 -19.88 2.96 3.70
N LEU A 252 -19.14 3.76 4.47
CA LEU A 252 -19.67 4.60 5.54
C LEU A 252 -19.01 5.99 5.53
N THR A 253 -19.73 7.00 5.98
CA THR A 253 -19.16 8.32 6.29
C THR A 253 -18.90 8.47 7.78
N ALA A 254 -17.65 8.77 8.15
CA ALA A 254 -17.27 9.18 9.49
C ALA A 254 -17.26 10.71 9.60
N VAL A 255 -18.07 11.24 10.50
CA VAL A 255 -18.15 12.70 10.76
C VAL A 255 -17.35 13.04 12.01
N LEU A 256 -16.17 13.60 11.81
CA LEU A 256 -15.21 13.89 12.86
C LEU A 256 -15.45 15.28 13.44
N ASP A 257 -15.68 15.33 14.77
CA ASP A 257 -15.85 16.57 15.54
C ASP A 257 -14.50 17.27 15.82
N ALA A 258 -13.73 17.47 14.76
CA ALA A 258 -12.44 18.14 14.76
C ALA A 258 -12.26 18.92 13.46
N PRO A 259 -11.57 20.08 13.48
CA PRO A 259 -11.23 20.78 12.26
C PRO A 259 -10.32 19.92 11.39
N MET A 260 -10.45 20.06 10.07
CA MET A 260 -9.57 19.34 9.13
C MET A 260 -8.12 19.79 9.35
N PRO A 261 -7.16 18.86 9.47
CA PRO A 261 -5.74 19.20 9.54
C PRO A 261 -5.32 20.08 8.36
N ARG A 262 -4.66 21.21 8.66
CA ARG A 262 -4.13 22.14 7.65
C ARG A 262 -2.63 22.01 7.42
N VAL A 263 -1.92 21.33 8.31
CA VAL A 263 -0.46 21.17 8.32
C VAL A 263 -0.14 19.74 8.73
N GLY A 264 0.84 19.13 8.05
CA GLY A 264 1.29 17.75 8.28
C GLY A 264 0.28 16.71 7.79
N CYS A 265 0.67 15.45 7.61
CA CYS A 265 -0.22 14.41 7.06
C CYS A 265 -0.60 13.36 8.12
N PRO A 266 -1.48 13.67 9.11
CA PRO A 266 -1.73 12.81 10.27
C PRO A 266 -2.71 11.66 9.96
N LEU A 267 -2.35 10.81 8.99
CA LEU A 267 -3.20 9.73 8.45
C LEU A 267 -3.75 8.81 9.52
N PHE A 268 -2.89 8.35 10.42
CA PHE A 268 -3.27 7.34 11.41
C PHE A 268 -4.07 7.90 12.57
N GLY A 269 -3.83 9.17 12.95
CA GLY A 269 -4.69 9.87 13.90
C GLY A 269 -6.11 9.97 13.35
N ALA A 270 -6.24 10.41 12.09
CA ALA A 270 -7.52 10.47 11.40
C ALA A 270 -8.21 9.10 11.24
N ALA A 271 -7.45 8.06 10.88
CA ALA A 271 -7.98 6.68 10.82
C ALA A 271 -8.49 6.20 12.18
N ALA A 272 -7.74 6.45 13.27
CA ALA A 272 -8.15 6.06 14.61
C ALA A 272 -9.42 6.81 15.08
N ASP A 273 -9.55 8.08 14.71
CA ASP A 273 -10.74 8.88 15.01
C ASP A 273 -11.96 8.39 14.23
N ALA A 274 -11.77 8.08 12.94
CA ALA A 274 -12.79 7.50 12.07
C ALA A 274 -13.22 6.11 12.56
N ASP A 275 -12.29 5.26 12.99
CA ASP A 275 -12.60 3.95 13.55
C ASP A 275 -13.50 4.07 14.79
N ARG A 276 -13.16 4.96 15.73
CA ARG A 276 -13.96 5.21 16.94
C ARG A 276 -15.35 5.73 16.60
N TYR A 277 -15.45 6.60 15.60
CA TYR A 277 -16.75 7.08 15.12
C TYR A 277 -17.59 5.93 14.56
N VAL A 278 -17.00 5.09 13.71
CA VAL A 278 -17.71 3.99 13.07
C VAL A 278 -18.24 2.99 14.09
N GLU A 279 -17.41 2.64 15.08
CA GLU A 279 -17.83 1.77 16.19
C GLU A 279 -18.95 2.40 17.01
N ALA A 280 -18.82 3.67 17.39
CA ALA A 280 -19.81 4.35 18.24
C ALA A 280 -21.16 4.58 17.55
N VAL A 281 -21.16 4.88 16.24
CA VAL A 281 -22.37 5.28 15.50
C VAL A 281 -23.04 4.10 14.79
N PHE A 282 -22.25 3.21 14.18
CA PHE A 282 -22.79 2.09 13.39
C PHE A 282 -22.71 0.75 14.13
N GLY A 283 -22.00 0.67 15.27
CA GLY A 283 -21.82 -0.60 15.99
C GLY A 283 -20.98 -1.61 15.22
N ILE A 284 -20.18 -1.15 14.26
CA ILE A 284 -19.30 -1.97 13.43
C ILE A 284 -17.90 -1.83 14.00
N ASP A 285 -17.24 -2.93 14.36
CA ASP A 285 -15.81 -2.94 14.66
C ASP A 285 -15.02 -2.87 13.34
N PRO A 286 -14.34 -1.76 13.02
CA PRO A 286 -13.57 -1.65 11.79
C PRO A 286 -12.47 -2.70 11.67
N ARG A 287 -11.88 -3.10 12.81
CA ARG A 287 -10.77 -4.07 12.85
C ARG A 287 -11.22 -5.51 12.57
N SER A 288 -12.53 -5.75 12.45
CA SER A 288 -13.06 -7.02 11.97
C SER A 288 -12.88 -7.23 10.46
N PHE A 289 -12.63 -6.16 9.70
CA PHE A 289 -12.35 -6.23 8.25
C PHE A 289 -10.86 -6.40 7.99
N VAL A 290 -10.50 -7.23 7.01
CA VAL A 290 -9.10 -7.37 6.56
C VAL A 290 -8.61 -6.06 5.95
N HIS A 291 -9.38 -5.49 5.03
CA HIS A 291 -9.06 -4.28 4.32
C HIS A 291 -9.92 -3.12 4.80
N ARG A 292 -9.26 -2.03 5.16
CA ARG A 292 -9.90 -0.74 5.46
C ARG A 292 -9.32 0.31 4.55
N GLU A 293 -10.17 1.11 3.93
CA GLU A 293 -9.73 2.31 3.24
C GLU A 293 -10.34 3.56 3.87
N TYR A 294 -9.55 4.63 3.91
CA TYR A 294 -9.96 5.93 4.40
C TYR A 294 -9.88 6.92 3.25
N VAL A 295 -11.03 7.48 2.86
CA VAL A 295 -11.16 8.45 1.77
C VAL A 295 -11.08 9.86 2.36
N LEU A 296 -9.98 10.55 2.04
CA LEU A 296 -9.55 11.81 2.67
C LEU A 296 -9.95 13.02 1.82
N PRO A 297 -10.24 14.19 2.41
CA PRO A 297 -10.34 15.43 1.64
C PRO A 297 -9.04 15.76 0.89
N LEU A 298 -9.12 16.39 -0.29
CA LEU A 298 -7.91 16.79 -1.05
C LEU A 298 -7.00 17.72 -0.24
N GLU A 299 -7.63 18.62 0.53
CA GLU A 299 -6.96 19.62 1.37
C GLU A 299 -6.46 19.04 2.71
N PHE A 300 -6.53 17.72 2.90
CA PHE A 300 -6.14 17.08 4.15
C PHE A 300 -4.62 17.22 4.39
N GLY A 301 -4.26 18.02 5.39
CA GLY A 301 -2.93 18.05 5.99
C GLY A 301 -1.79 18.57 5.12
N GLY A 302 -2.04 18.96 3.88
CA GLY A 302 -0.96 19.17 2.92
C GLY A 302 -0.22 17.88 2.55
N CYS A 303 -0.90 16.71 2.67
CA CYS A 303 -0.41 15.48 2.06
C CYS A 303 -0.11 15.74 0.57
N LYS A 304 0.81 14.98 -0.02
CA LYS A 304 1.21 15.17 -1.44
C LYS A 304 0.96 13.94 -2.30
N PHE A 305 0.17 12.98 -1.84
CA PHE A 305 -0.04 11.72 -2.55
C PHE A 305 -1.45 11.59 -3.11
N GLY A 306 -1.62 10.71 -4.10
CA GLY A 306 -2.92 10.22 -4.55
C GLY A 306 -3.41 9.08 -3.65
N GLY A 307 -2.50 8.16 -3.28
CA GLY A 307 -2.76 7.13 -2.29
C GLY A 307 -1.54 6.78 -1.40
N ALA A 308 -1.83 6.07 -0.31
CA ALA A 308 -0.82 5.45 0.54
C ALA A 308 -1.39 4.19 1.20
N ALA A 309 -0.58 3.15 1.41
CA ALA A 309 -1.08 1.89 1.93
C ALA A 309 -0.05 1.08 2.71
N THR A 310 -0.57 0.22 3.57
CA THR A 310 0.19 -0.87 4.18
C THR A 310 0.58 -1.90 3.14
N VAL A 311 1.83 -2.37 3.16
CA VAL A 311 2.38 -3.34 2.22
C VAL A 311 2.36 -4.74 2.83
N GLY A 312 1.72 -5.69 2.15
CA GLY A 312 1.82 -7.12 2.47
C GLY A 312 1.09 -7.58 3.73
N CYS A 313 0.24 -6.73 4.31
CA CYS A 313 -0.66 -7.06 5.43
C CYS A 313 -1.71 -8.13 5.09
N ALA A 314 -1.97 -8.35 3.79
CA ALA A 314 -3.01 -9.23 3.29
C ALA A 314 -2.54 -10.01 2.06
N LYS A 315 -1.30 -10.52 2.09
CA LYS A 315 -0.84 -11.51 1.11
C LYS A 315 -1.88 -12.65 0.98
N PRO A 316 -2.05 -13.25 -0.21
CA PRO A 316 -2.90 -14.42 -0.37
C PRO A 316 -2.63 -15.46 0.73
N PHE A 317 -3.69 -15.97 1.36
CA PHE A 317 -3.64 -16.94 2.47
C PHE A 317 -3.02 -16.48 3.80
N LYS A 318 -2.51 -15.24 3.92
CA LYS A 318 -1.87 -14.69 5.13
C LYS A 318 -2.54 -13.43 5.68
N ALA A 319 -3.80 -13.18 5.32
CA ALA A 319 -4.52 -12.00 5.78
C ALA A 319 -4.90 -12.07 7.26
N LYS A 320 -4.78 -10.94 7.95
CA LYS A 320 -5.26 -10.76 9.32
C LYS A 320 -6.31 -9.62 9.34
N PRO A 321 -7.46 -9.81 10.00
CA PRO A 321 -8.39 -8.71 10.26
C PRO A 321 -7.69 -7.51 10.91
N GLY A 322 -8.06 -6.31 10.49
CA GLY A 322 -7.55 -5.04 10.98
C GLY A 322 -6.13 -4.70 10.53
N ALA A 323 -5.42 -5.57 9.83
CA ALA A 323 -4.01 -5.36 9.50
C ALA A 323 -3.80 -4.40 8.33
N CYS A 324 -4.73 -4.31 7.39
CA CYS A 324 -4.56 -3.47 6.21
C CYS A 324 -5.29 -2.16 6.31
N VAL A 325 -4.56 -1.09 6.01
CA VAL A 325 -5.12 0.23 5.79
C VAL A 325 -4.61 0.82 4.49
N SER A 326 -5.51 1.52 3.81
CA SER A 326 -5.23 2.30 2.61
C SER A 326 -5.83 3.70 2.77
N PHE A 327 -5.13 4.72 2.31
CA PHE A 327 -5.53 6.12 2.37
C PHE A 327 -5.68 6.61 0.94
N ILE A 328 -6.88 7.06 0.59
CA ILE A 328 -7.22 7.47 -0.77
C ILE A 328 -7.49 8.97 -0.76
N ARG A 329 -6.77 9.71 -1.59
CA ARG A 329 -6.89 11.17 -1.73
C ARG A 329 -7.01 11.59 -3.20
N ASP A 330 -7.67 10.75 -3.99
CA ASP A 330 -7.91 10.96 -5.42
C ASP A 330 -9.24 10.30 -5.83
N ALA A 331 -9.85 10.82 -6.88
CA ALA A 331 -11.09 10.32 -7.47
C ALA A 331 -10.87 9.09 -8.35
N LEU A 332 -9.63 8.78 -8.69
CA LEU A 332 -9.32 7.73 -9.65
C LEU A 332 -9.46 6.34 -9.01
N PRO A 333 -10.34 5.47 -9.54
CA PRO A 333 -10.46 4.09 -9.05
C PRO A 333 -9.18 3.26 -9.20
N THR A 334 -8.30 3.64 -10.12
CA THR A 334 -6.98 3.02 -10.34
C THR A 334 -6.03 3.28 -9.18
N THR A 335 -6.10 4.45 -8.54
CA THR A 335 -5.37 4.74 -7.30
C THR A 335 -5.79 3.76 -6.21
N ARG A 336 -7.09 3.47 -6.09
CA ARG A 336 -7.56 2.43 -5.17
C ARG A 336 -6.98 1.06 -5.53
N ALA A 337 -7.06 0.65 -6.80
CA ALA A 337 -6.46 -0.62 -7.22
C ALA A 337 -4.96 -0.71 -6.92
N HIS A 338 -4.22 0.39 -7.08
CA HIS A 338 -2.81 0.51 -6.71
C HIS A 338 -2.58 0.28 -5.20
N GLU A 339 -3.30 1.01 -4.34
CA GLU A 339 -3.16 0.90 -2.89
C GLU A 339 -3.56 -0.47 -2.35
N PHE A 340 -4.57 -1.10 -2.94
CA PHE A 340 -4.91 -2.49 -2.59
C PHE A 340 -3.86 -3.48 -3.09
N GLY A 341 -3.18 -3.21 -4.20
CA GLY A 341 -2.01 -3.96 -4.63
C GLY A 341 -0.91 -3.98 -3.57
N HIS A 342 -0.67 -2.85 -2.90
CA HIS A 342 0.21 -2.80 -1.73
C HIS A 342 -0.26 -3.71 -0.60
N ASN A 343 -1.54 -3.67 -0.22
CA ASN A 343 -2.05 -4.55 0.83
C ASN A 343 -1.78 -6.04 0.54
N LEU A 344 -1.86 -6.43 -0.75
CA LEU A 344 -1.55 -7.78 -1.21
C LEU A 344 -0.05 -8.12 -1.21
N GLY A 345 0.82 -7.14 -0.99
CA GLY A 345 2.26 -7.28 -0.87
C GLY A 345 3.05 -6.90 -2.12
N LEU A 346 2.41 -6.22 -3.07
CA LEU A 346 3.09 -5.72 -4.26
C LEU A 346 3.80 -4.40 -3.94
N ARG A 347 4.97 -4.20 -4.53
CA ARG A 347 5.62 -2.90 -4.61
C ARG A 347 5.38 -2.28 -5.99
N HIS A 348 5.85 -1.06 -6.18
CA HIS A 348 5.69 -0.36 -7.45
C HIS A 348 6.36 -1.09 -8.61
N SER A 349 5.83 -0.82 -9.80
CA SER A 349 6.41 -1.18 -11.08
C SER A 349 7.25 -0.02 -11.62
N GLY A 350 8.57 -0.17 -11.61
CA GLY A 350 9.52 0.82 -12.10
C GLY A 350 9.94 0.60 -13.55
N ASP A 351 10.81 1.46 -14.06
CA ASP A 351 11.54 1.28 -15.32
C ASP A 351 13.04 1.24 -15.02
N VAL A 352 13.77 0.27 -15.59
CA VAL A 352 15.22 0.14 -15.42
C VAL A 352 15.96 1.36 -15.96
N ALA A 353 15.46 1.98 -17.03
CA ALA A 353 16.15 3.05 -17.73
C ALA A 353 16.27 4.32 -16.88
N ASP A 354 15.21 4.64 -16.14
CA ASP A 354 15.11 5.91 -15.41
C ASP A 354 15.35 5.77 -13.90
N ASP A 355 15.47 4.53 -13.39
CA ASP A 355 15.47 4.22 -11.94
C ASP A 355 14.26 4.83 -11.20
N VAL A 356 13.20 5.11 -11.96
CA VAL A 356 12.01 5.79 -11.48
C VAL A 356 11.05 4.74 -10.95
N SER A 357 10.76 4.84 -9.65
CA SER A 357 9.55 4.25 -9.09
C SER A 357 8.38 4.74 -9.95
N TYR A 358 7.51 3.82 -10.40
CA TYR A 358 6.41 4.11 -11.32
C TYR A 358 6.75 4.24 -12.83
N GLY A 359 7.95 3.90 -13.28
CA GLY A 359 8.29 3.99 -14.72
C GLY A 359 7.47 3.08 -15.67
N ASP A 360 6.77 2.07 -15.13
CA ASP A 360 6.00 1.15 -15.95
C ASP A 360 4.52 1.55 -16.12
N GLU A 361 4.24 2.34 -17.15
CA GLU A 361 2.87 2.74 -17.50
C GLU A 361 1.96 1.61 -17.98
N SER A 362 2.50 0.39 -18.13
CA SER A 362 1.70 -0.76 -18.53
C SER A 362 0.99 -1.39 -17.33
N ALA A 363 1.46 -1.23 -16.09
CA ALA A 363 0.92 -1.92 -14.92
C ALA A 363 0.17 -0.98 -13.97
N VAL A 364 -0.83 -1.51 -13.24
CA VAL A 364 -1.54 -0.75 -12.19
C VAL A 364 -0.61 -0.29 -11.06
N MET A 365 0.47 -1.04 -10.80
CA MET A 365 1.50 -0.66 -9.83
C MET A 365 2.51 0.36 -10.38
N GLY A 366 2.33 0.86 -11.61
CA GLY A 366 3.15 1.93 -12.21
C GLY A 366 2.50 3.32 -12.11
N SER A 367 2.95 4.29 -12.91
CA SER A 367 2.56 5.73 -12.79
C SER A 367 1.24 6.10 -13.45
N HIS A 368 0.65 5.20 -14.22
CA HIS A 368 -0.41 5.58 -15.14
C HIS A 368 -1.78 5.62 -14.46
N ARG A 369 -2.52 6.71 -14.69
CA ARG A 369 -3.84 6.99 -14.09
C ARG A 369 -5.02 6.24 -14.72
N GLY A 370 -4.93 5.84 -15.97
CA GLY A 370 -5.94 5.02 -16.67
C GLY A 370 -5.96 3.55 -16.21
N TRP A 371 -7.05 2.84 -16.52
CA TRP A 371 -7.26 1.43 -16.17
C TRP A 371 -6.17 0.51 -16.73
N ARG A 372 -5.53 -0.30 -15.88
CA ARG A 372 -4.48 -1.27 -16.26
C ARG A 372 -4.60 -2.51 -15.41
N SER A 373 -4.36 -3.69 -15.94
CA SER A 373 -4.28 -4.88 -15.08
C SER A 373 -2.94 -4.96 -14.34
N TYR A 374 -2.84 -5.87 -13.37
CA TYR A 374 -1.55 -6.22 -12.77
C TYR A 374 -0.65 -6.90 -13.81
N SER A 375 0.65 -6.60 -13.79
CA SER A 375 1.63 -7.22 -14.68
C SER A 375 1.77 -8.73 -14.42
N ALA A 376 2.32 -9.48 -15.39
CA ALA A 376 2.56 -10.91 -15.23
C ALA A 376 3.44 -11.22 -14.01
N ALA A 377 4.45 -10.39 -13.75
CA ALA A 377 5.31 -10.49 -12.57
C ALA A 377 4.52 -10.40 -11.26
N HIS A 378 3.66 -9.38 -11.11
CA HIS A 378 2.81 -9.22 -9.92
C HIS A 378 1.80 -10.37 -9.77
N ARG A 379 1.21 -10.83 -10.88
CA ARG A 379 0.26 -11.96 -10.84
C ARG A 379 0.96 -13.26 -10.42
N ASP A 380 2.21 -13.52 -10.82
CA ASP A 380 2.96 -14.68 -10.31
C ASP A 380 3.32 -14.53 -8.83
N GLN A 381 3.76 -13.33 -8.42
CA GLN A 381 4.08 -13.03 -7.01
C GLN A 381 2.90 -13.32 -6.07
N LEU A 382 1.67 -13.09 -6.53
CA LEU A 382 0.44 -13.39 -5.80
C LEU A 382 -0.07 -14.82 -5.97
N GLY A 383 0.62 -15.67 -6.73
CA GLY A 383 0.17 -17.03 -7.04
C GLY A 383 -1.08 -17.09 -7.94
N TRP A 384 -1.37 -15.99 -8.62
CA TRP A 384 -2.54 -15.85 -9.48
C TRP A 384 -2.34 -16.55 -10.82
N LEU A 385 -1.13 -16.54 -11.39
CA LEU A 385 -0.82 -17.28 -12.62
C LEU A 385 -0.65 -18.79 -12.33
N PRO A 386 -1.54 -19.67 -12.85
CA PRO A 386 -1.30 -21.11 -12.84
C PRO A 386 -0.08 -21.47 -13.69
N ALA A 387 0.70 -22.46 -13.26
CA ALA A 387 1.83 -22.96 -14.03
C ALA A 387 1.41 -23.51 -15.41
N ALA A 388 0.17 -23.99 -15.56
CA ALA A 388 -0.34 -24.55 -16.82
C ALA A 388 -0.43 -23.53 -17.98
N ILE A 389 -0.51 -22.24 -17.67
CA ILE A 389 -0.64 -21.16 -18.68
C ILE A 389 0.59 -20.24 -18.71
N VAL A 390 1.69 -20.68 -18.09
CA VAL A 390 2.99 -20.00 -18.09
C VAL A 390 4.03 -20.94 -18.67
N THR A 391 4.79 -20.47 -19.65
CA THR A 391 5.91 -21.25 -20.20
C THR A 391 7.19 -20.96 -19.42
N ASP A 392 7.71 -21.97 -18.71
CA ASP A 392 9.06 -21.92 -18.14
C ASP A 392 10.10 -22.14 -19.26
N VAL A 393 10.93 -21.11 -19.49
CA VAL A 393 11.95 -21.08 -20.55
C VAL A 393 13.27 -21.59 -19.98
N VAL A 394 13.76 -22.70 -20.53
CA VAL A 394 15.03 -23.33 -20.11
C VAL A 394 16.13 -23.24 -21.16
N ASP A 395 15.78 -23.06 -22.44
CA ASP A 395 16.69 -22.92 -23.59
C ASP A 395 15.91 -22.13 -24.68
N ILE A 396 16.13 -22.44 -25.96
CA ILE A 396 15.35 -21.91 -27.07
C ILE A 396 13.86 -22.27 -26.92
N SER A 397 13.00 -21.26 -26.93
CA SER A 397 11.55 -21.43 -26.85
C SER A 397 10.86 -20.51 -27.86
N VAL A 398 9.94 -21.07 -28.64
CA VAL A 398 8.98 -20.31 -29.43
C VAL A 398 7.65 -20.34 -28.69
N VAL A 399 7.16 -19.18 -28.28
CA VAL A 399 5.97 -19.06 -27.44
C VAL A 399 4.95 -18.18 -28.13
N ARG A 400 3.69 -18.64 -28.15
CA ARG A 400 2.56 -17.84 -28.61
C ARG A 400 1.86 -17.22 -27.40
N LEU A 401 2.15 -15.95 -27.15
CA LEU A 401 1.63 -15.20 -26.01
C LEU A 401 0.23 -14.68 -26.30
N MET A 402 -0.76 -15.15 -25.55
CA MET A 402 -2.11 -14.58 -25.51
C MET A 402 -2.08 -13.25 -24.74
N PRO A 403 -3.03 -12.33 -24.99
CA PRO A 403 -3.12 -11.09 -24.22
C PRO A 403 -3.20 -11.39 -22.71
N LEU A 404 -2.49 -10.58 -21.91
CA LEU A 404 -2.40 -10.76 -20.46
C LEU A 404 -3.77 -10.73 -19.77
N ASP A 405 -4.74 -10.04 -20.37
CA ASP A 405 -6.10 -9.89 -19.85
C ASP A 405 -7.11 -10.89 -20.44
N SER A 406 -6.66 -11.95 -21.12
CA SER A 406 -7.49 -13.06 -21.60
C SER A 406 -8.08 -13.90 -20.44
N ASP A 407 -9.25 -14.51 -20.66
CA ASP A 407 -9.84 -15.47 -19.71
C ASP A 407 -8.94 -16.71 -19.60
N ALA A 408 -8.65 -17.14 -18.37
CA ALA A 408 -7.81 -18.32 -18.12
C ALA A 408 -8.35 -19.58 -18.81
N ARG A 409 -9.67 -19.77 -18.84
CA ARG A 409 -10.30 -20.96 -19.45
C ARG A 409 -10.08 -20.99 -20.95
N ASP A 410 -10.09 -19.83 -21.60
CA ASP A 410 -9.80 -19.74 -23.04
C ASP A 410 -8.35 -20.12 -23.32
N VAL A 411 -7.42 -19.74 -22.44
CA VAL A 411 -6.01 -20.10 -22.58
C VAL A 411 -5.79 -21.59 -22.28
N GLU A 412 -6.32 -22.10 -21.17
CA GLU A 412 -6.20 -23.52 -20.78
C GLU A 412 -6.77 -24.45 -21.85
N ALA A 413 -7.95 -24.11 -22.40
CA ALA A 413 -8.58 -24.87 -23.47
C ALA A 413 -7.68 -24.98 -24.72
N ARG A 414 -6.90 -23.93 -25.03
CA ARG A 414 -6.02 -23.92 -26.19
C ARG A 414 -4.64 -24.52 -25.93
N THR A 415 -4.08 -24.32 -24.73
CA THR A 415 -2.83 -24.96 -24.30
C THR A 415 -2.89 -26.49 -24.38
N SER A 416 -4.08 -27.07 -24.20
CA SER A 416 -4.30 -28.52 -24.25
C SER A 416 -4.35 -29.09 -25.68
N LEU A 417 -4.37 -28.24 -26.72
CA LEU A 417 -4.65 -28.66 -28.11
C LEU A 417 -3.42 -28.66 -29.03
N THR A 418 -2.33 -27.97 -28.71
CA THR A 418 -1.19 -27.79 -29.62
C THR A 418 0.08 -28.45 -29.09
N SER A 419 0.69 -29.34 -29.89
CA SER A 419 1.91 -30.05 -29.52
C SER A 419 3.21 -29.28 -29.76
N ASN A 420 3.18 -28.21 -30.59
CA ASN A 420 4.41 -27.61 -31.14
C ASN A 420 4.62 -26.14 -30.74
N ALA A 421 3.56 -25.33 -30.71
CA ALA A 421 3.61 -23.96 -30.15
C ALA A 421 2.83 -23.95 -28.84
N ARG A 422 3.51 -23.67 -27.72
CA ARG A 422 2.85 -23.50 -26.43
C ARG A 422 2.16 -22.15 -26.42
N GLU A 423 0.83 -22.16 -26.47
CA GLU A 423 0.06 -20.98 -26.12
C GLU A 423 0.23 -20.72 -24.63
N ALA A 424 0.47 -19.47 -24.24
CA ALA A 424 0.66 -19.09 -22.84
C ALA A 424 0.23 -17.63 -22.61
N ILE A 425 -0.09 -17.26 -21.38
CA ILE A 425 -0.27 -15.85 -20.99
C ILE A 425 1.09 -15.16 -20.81
N ALA A 426 2.08 -15.91 -20.33
CA ALA A 426 3.42 -15.40 -20.10
C ALA A 426 4.46 -16.50 -20.33
N ALA A 427 5.68 -16.07 -20.66
CA ALA A 427 6.88 -16.87 -20.55
C ALA A 427 7.76 -16.34 -19.41
N ARG A 428 8.51 -17.20 -18.73
CA ARG A 428 9.41 -16.78 -17.66
C ARG A 428 10.66 -17.65 -17.54
N TRP A 429 11.69 -17.11 -16.93
CA TRP A 429 12.87 -17.86 -16.47
C TRP A 429 13.43 -17.21 -15.21
N ALA A 430 14.18 -17.99 -14.43
CA ALA A 430 14.96 -17.46 -13.32
C ALA A 430 16.08 -16.58 -13.87
N CYS A 431 16.37 -15.47 -13.21
CA CYS A 431 17.51 -14.65 -13.55
C CYS A 431 18.25 -14.32 -12.27
N ASP A 432 19.43 -14.88 -12.09
CA ASP A 432 20.22 -14.73 -10.85
C ASP A 432 20.93 -13.37 -10.81
N GLY A 433 21.31 -12.85 -11.99
CA GLY A 433 22.02 -11.58 -12.13
C GLY A 433 21.17 -10.37 -12.52
N CYS A 434 19.85 -10.50 -12.60
CA CYS A 434 19.00 -9.40 -13.05
C CYS A 434 18.91 -8.27 -12.02
N TYR A 435 19.25 -7.07 -12.49
CA TYR A 435 19.37 -5.77 -11.81
C TYR A 435 20.44 -5.70 -10.71
N ASN A 436 21.41 -4.79 -10.88
CA ASN A 436 22.36 -4.41 -9.84
C ASN A 436 22.59 -2.89 -9.77
N GLN A 437 21.87 -2.21 -8.90
CA GLN A 437 22.39 -0.98 -8.27
C GLN A 437 22.77 -1.26 -6.81
N GLU A 438 23.58 -2.30 -6.57
CA GLU A 438 24.30 -2.63 -5.33
C GLU A 438 23.69 -3.62 -4.31
N THR A 439 22.39 -4.00 -4.30
CA THR A 439 21.89 -4.91 -3.22
C THR A 439 20.80 -5.94 -3.54
N ALA A 440 20.05 -5.82 -4.65
CA ALA A 440 18.97 -6.77 -4.97
C ALA A 440 19.36 -7.63 -6.17
N MET A 441 20.07 -8.73 -5.93
CA MET A 441 20.38 -9.69 -6.98
C MET A 441 19.29 -10.76 -7.08
N GLY A 442 18.77 -10.93 -8.29
CA GLY A 442 18.04 -12.12 -8.67
C GLY A 442 16.51 -11.96 -8.75
N GLY A 443 15.87 -13.01 -9.25
CA GLY A 443 14.42 -13.08 -9.38
C GLY A 443 14.00 -13.86 -10.63
N LYS A 444 13.00 -13.34 -11.33
CA LYS A 444 12.50 -13.94 -12.56
C LYS A 444 12.23 -12.87 -13.61
N ILE A 445 12.49 -13.19 -14.87
CA ILE A 445 12.02 -12.39 -15.99
C ILE A 445 10.69 -12.94 -16.47
N TYR A 446 9.80 -12.03 -16.85
CA TYR A 446 8.52 -12.29 -17.47
C TYR A 446 8.45 -11.63 -18.83
N VAL A 447 7.94 -12.36 -19.80
CA VAL A 447 7.58 -11.86 -21.13
C VAL A 447 6.08 -12.08 -21.30
N SER A 448 5.33 -11.00 -21.51
CA SER A 448 3.86 -11.05 -21.62
C SER A 448 3.37 -10.12 -22.73
N PHE A 449 2.20 -10.42 -23.31
CA PHE A 449 1.65 -9.63 -24.41
C PHE A 449 0.51 -8.71 -23.92
N ARG A 450 0.59 -7.42 -24.25
CA ARG A 450 -0.39 -6.39 -23.88
C ARG A 450 -1.29 -6.05 -25.05
N GLY A 451 -2.21 -6.96 -25.38
CA GLY A 451 -2.94 -6.97 -26.66
C GLY A 451 -4.11 -5.98 -26.80
N GLY A 452 -4.27 -5.00 -25.92
CA GLY A 452 -5.32 -3.98 -26.12
C GLY A 452 -6.76 -4.49 -25.94
N ILE A 453 -6.96 -5.51 -25.10
CA ILE A 453 -8.29 -6.01 -24.70
C ILE A 453 -8.50 -5.81 -23.20
N GLY A 454 -9.76 -5.69 -22.77
CA GLY A 454 -10.08 -5.55 -21.35
C GLY A 454 -9.38 -4.35 -20.71
N TYR A 455 -8.66 -4.55 -19.61
CA TYR A 455 -7.88 -3.52 -18.93
C TYR A 455 -6.67 -3.02 -19.74
N ASP A 456 -6.36 -3.64 -20.88
CA ASP A 456 -5.36 -3.17 -21.81
C ASP A 456 -5.94 -2.26 -22.90
N THR A 457 -7.28 -2.14 -23.00
CA THR A 457 -7.96 -1.38 -24.06
C THR A 457 -7.48 0.06 -24.14
N ASP A 458 -7.34 0.73 -22.99
CA ASP A 458 -6.94 2.14 -22.93
C ASP A 458 -5.42 2.32 -22.74
N LEU A 459 -4.59 1.30 -22.95
CA LEU A 459 -3.13 1.42 -22.84
C LEU A 459 -2.62 2.53 -23.77
N PRO A 460 -1.61 3.32 -23.35
CA PRO A 460 -0.99 4.27 -24.25
C PRO A 460 -0.36 3.47 -25.42
N SER A 461 -0.32 4.06 -26.61
CA SER A 461 0.19 3.40 -27.82
C SER A 461 1.61 2.83 -27.67
N LYS A 462 2.43 3.40 -26.77
CA LYS A 462 3.77 2.89 -26.46
C LYS A 462 3.79 1.57 -25.68
N ALA A 463 2.67 1.16 -25.08
CA ALA A 463 2.52 -0.09 -24.33
C ALA A 463 1.39 -0.99 -24.86
N LYS A 464 0.44 -0.44 -25.63
CA LYS A 464 -0.63 -1.19 -26.29
C LYS A 464 -0.10 -1.95 -27.51
N ASP A 465 -0.56 -3.20 -27.66
CA ASP A 465 -0.12 -4.12 -28.71
C ASP A 465 1.41 -4.31 -28.71
N LYS A 466 1.98 -4.42 -27.51
CA LYS A 466 3.42 -4.67 -27.28
C LYS A 466 3.64 -5.94 -26.47
N VAL A 467 4.78 -6.58 -26.72
CA VAL A 467 5.35 -7.57 -25.79
C VAL A 467 6.13 -6.82 -24.73
N VAL A 468 5.79 -7.04 -23.47
CA VAL A 468 6.42 -6.40 -22.32
C VAL A 468 7.35 -7.38 -21.64
N VAL A 469 8.59 -6.93 -21.39
CA VAL A 469 9.62 -7.66 -20.65
C VAL A 469 9.77 -7.01 -19.27
N GLN A 470 9.52 -7.77 -18.22
CA GLN A 470 9.58 -7.30 -16.84
C GLN A 470 10.39 -8.24 -15.96
N ALA A 471 11.20 -7.70 -15.06
CA ALA A 471 11.78 -8.46 -13.96
C ALA A 471 10.87 -8.39 -12.73
N TRP A 472 10.75 -9.50 -12.01
CA TRP A 472 10.32 -9.52 -10.62
C TRP A 472 11.55 -9.52 -9.72
N LEU A 473 11.68 -8.51 -8.86
CA LEU A 473 12.82 -8.37 -7.95
C LEU A 473 12.53 -9.10 -6.64
N HIS A 474 13.22 -10.22 -6.40
CA HIS A 474 13.16 -10.91 -5.12
C HIS A 474 14.30 -10.41 -4.20
N PRO A 475 14.08 -10.18 -2.89
CA PRO A 475 12.84 -10.33 -2.11
C PRO A 475 11.94 -9.08 -2.12
N LYS A 476 12.36 -8.01 -2.79
CA LYS A 476 11.74 -6.69 -2.67
C LYS A 476 10.27 -6.67 -3.13
N GLY A 477 9.84 -7.56 -4.03
CA GLY A 477 8.42 -7.71 -4.39
C GLY A 477 7.87 -6.62 -5.30
N GLY A 478 8.77 -5.87 -5.97
CA GLY A 478 8.43 -4.95 -7.05
C GLY A 478 8.74 -5.55 -8.40
N SER A 479 8.23 -4.94 -9.48
CA SER A 479 8.64 -5.27 -10.84
C SER A 479 9.38 -4.12 -11.51
N LEU A 480 10.28 -4.45 -12.44
CA LEU A 480 10.97 -3.48 -13.27
C LEU A 480 10.68 -3.77 -14.74
N LEU A 481 10.25 -2.77 -15.48
CA LEU A 481 10.11 -2.81 -16.92
C LEU A 481 11.49 -2.72 -17.57
N TYR A 482 11.82 -3.70 -18.41
CA TYR A 482 13.07 -3.75 -19.19
C TYR A 482 12.84 -3.26 -20.62
N ALA A 483 11.73 -3.70 -21.24
CA ALA A 483 11.44 -3.39 -22.63
C ALA A 483 9.94 -3.49 -22.97
N LYS A 484 9.57 -2.74 -24.02
CA LYS A 484 8.27 -2.82 -24.72
C LYS A 484 8.57 -3.03 -26.19
N LEU A 485 8.27 -4.22 -26.71
CA LEU A 485 8.70 -4.69 -28.03
C LEU A 485 7.52 -4.79 -28.99
N ALA A 486 7.69 -4.19 -30.17
CA ALA A 486 6.86 -4.37 -31.36
C ALA A 486 7.27 -5.63 -32.14
N ALA A 487 6.46 -6.02 -33.13
CA ALA A 487 6.88 -7.03 -34.10
C ALA A 487 8.17 -6.61 -34.83
N GLY A 488 9.13 -7.53 -34.93
CA GLY A 488 10.46 -7.33 -35.48
C GLY A 488 11.49 -6.74 -34.51
N GLU A 489 11.07 -6.33 -33.30
CA GLU A 489 11.99 -5.81 -32.28
C GLU A 489 12.53 -6.92 -31.38
N SER A 490 13.67 -6.65 -30.76
CA SER A 490 14.29 -7.55 -29.78
C SER A 490 14.88 -6.81 -28.60
N HIS A 491 15.09 -7.55 -27.52
CA HIS A 491 15.78 -7.10 -26.33
C HIS A 491 16.64 -8.21 -25.75
N GLU A 492 17.86 -7.86 -25.36
CA GLU A 492 18.74 -8.76 -24.62
C GLU A 492 18.64 -8.46 -23.13
N VAL A 493 18.21 -9.45 -22.35
CA VAL A 493 18.27 -9.36 -20.91
C VAL A 493 19.63 -9.84 -20.44
N GLN A 494 20.38 -8.94 -19.82
CA GLN A 494 21.65 -9.25 -19.18
C GLN A 494 21.38 -10.10 -17.93
N ASP A 495 21.88 -11.33 -17.95
CA ASP A 495 21.99 -12.22 -16.79
C ASP A 495 23.46 -12.62 -16.66
N THR A 496 23.97 -12.65 -15.43
CA THR A 496 25.35 -13.05 -15.11
C THR A 496 25.69 -14.47 -15.59
N ASN A 497 24.70 -15.37 -15.60
CA ASN A 497 24.93 -16.77 -15.92
C ASN A 497 24.54 -17.11 -17.37
N GLU A 498 23.42 -16.58 -17.85
CA GLU A 498 22.86 -16.95 -19.14
C GLU A 498 22.05 -15.81 -19.78
N PRO A 499 22.69 -14.83 -20.45
CA PRO A 499 21.96 -13.76 -21.11
C PRO A 499 21.01 -14.34 -22.16
N LYS A 500 19.79 -13.81 -22.24
CA LYS A 500 18.76 -14.27 -23.20
C LYS A 500 18.28 -13.13 -24.08
N VAL A 501 18.09 -13.42 -25.36
CA VAL A 501 17.49 -12.52 -26.34
C VAL A 501 16.03 -12.89 -26.53
N ILE A 502 15.16 -11.89 -26.42
CA ILE A 502 13.75 -11.97 -26.75
C ILE A 502 13.57 -11.30 -28.11
N PHE A 503 12.98 -11.99 -29.07
CA PHE A 503 12.64 -11.45 -30.39
C PHE A 503 11.15 -11.65 -30.65
N VAL A 504 10.45 -10.60 -31.08
CA VAL A 504 9.02 -10.66 -31.38
C VAL A 504 8.82 -10.93 -32.87
N CYS A 505 8.45 -12.16 -33.23
CA CYS A 505 8.22 -12.53 -34.62
C CYS A 505 7.05 -11.79 -35.25
N SER A 506 5.92 -11.77 -34.54
CA SER A 506 4.67 -11.21 -35.05
C SER A 506 3.76 -10.79 -33.90
N ILE A 507 2.91 -9.81 -34.18
CA ILE A 507 1.82 -9.38 -33.29
C ILE A 507 0.54 -9.40 -34.10
N LEU A 508 -0.45 -10.13 -33.59
CA LEU A 508 -1.84 -10.07 -34.01
C LEU A 508 -2.60 -9.29 -32.93
N PRO A 509 -2.86 -7.99 -33.13
CA PRO A 509 -3.50 -7.14 -32.13
C PRO A 509 -4.74 -7.80 -31.54
N LYS A 510 -4.91 -7.72 -30.23
CA LYS A 510 -6.02 -8.36 -29.47
C LYS A 510 -6.06 -9.89 -29.47
N VAL A 511 -5.19 -10.56 -30.22
CA VAL A 511 -5.26 -12.02 -30.40
C VAL A 511 -4.05 -12.72 -29.79
N ALA A 512 -2.84 -12.41 -30.23
CA ALA A 512 -1.61 -13.04 -29.74
C ALA A 512 -0.34 -12.30 -30.21
N ALA A 513 0.79 -12.60 -29.59
CA ALA A 513 2.12 -12.31 -30.11
C ALA A 513 2.97 -13.58 -30.15
N THR A 514 3.70 -13.81 -31.24
CA THR A 514 4.67 -14.92 -31.32
C THR A 514 6.05 -14.39 -30.98
N VAL A 515 6.70 -15.00 -29.99
CA VAL A 515 8.03 -14.61 -29.53
C VAL A 515 8.99 -15.78 -29.55
N VAL A 516 10.25 -15.51 -29.86
CA VAL A 516 11.37 -16.43 -29.73
C VAL A 516 12.22 -15.94 -28.57
N ILE A 517 12.55 -16.83 -27.65
CA ILE A 517 13.46 -16.57 -26.54
C ILE A 517 14.61 -17.57 -26.68
N LEU A 518 15.85 -17.08 -26.77
CA LEU A 518 17.04 -17.91 -26.95
C LEU A 518 18.23 -17.38 -26.12
N PRO A 519 19.21 -18.23 -25.78
CA PRO A 519 20.45 -17.77 -25.16
C PRO A 519 21.25 -16.87 -26.11
N ALA A 520 21.77 -15.74 -25.62
CA ALA A 520 22.44 -14.72 -26.44
C ALA A 520 23.76 -15.21 -27.08
N TYR A 521 24.39 -16.24 -26.53
CA TYR A 521 25.63 -16.82 -27.07
C TYR A 521 25.41 -17.72 -28.30
N ARG A 522 24.15 -18.02 -28.67
CA ARG A 522 23.84 -18.84 -29.85
C ARG A 522 23.97 -18.00 -31.11
N THR A 523 25.03 -18.24 -31.88
CA THR A 523 25.27 -17.59 -33.19
C THR A 523 24.89 -18.50 -34.37
N ASP A 524 24.60 -19.77 -34.10
CA ASP A 524 24.27 -20.82 -35.07
C ASP A 524 22.81 -20.75 -35.55
N LEU A 525 21.94 -20.06 -34.82
CA LEU A 525 20.52 -19.89 -35.15
C LEU A 525 20.15 -18.41 -35.02
N SER A 526 19.62 -17.81 -36.09
CA SER A 526 19.04 -16.47 -35.97
C SER A 526 17.61 -16.56 -35.43
N ALA A 527 17.24 -15.63 -34.56
CA ALA A 527 15.86 -15.53 -34.07
C ALA A 527 14.86 -15.41 -35.23
N GLN A 528 15.24 -14.72 -36.31
CA GLN A 528 14.44 -14.60 -37.53
C GLN A 528 14.22 -15.95 -38.23
N GLN A 529 15.23 -16.82 -38.31
CA GLN A 529 15.06 -18.17 -38.87
C GLN A 529 14.04 -18.98 -38.06
N LEU A 530 14.13 -18.93 -36.73
CA LEU A 530 13.16 -19.59 -35.85
C LEU A 530 11.74 -19.02 -36.02
N CYS A 531 11.63 -17.71 -36.23
CA CYS A 531 10.35 -17.09 -36.56
C CYS A 531 9.79 -17.61 -37.89
N ASP A 532 10.61 -17.63 -38.94
CA ASP A 532 10.20 -18.07 -40.28
C ASP A 532 9.74 -19.53 -40.27
N ASP A 533 10.43 -20.39 -39.51
CA ASP A 533 10.07 -21.80 -39.35
C ASP A 533 8.76 -21.96 -38.55
N SER A 534 8.60 -21.21 -37.45
CA SER A 534 7.38 -21.27 -36.63
C SER A 534 6.12 -20.83 -37.38
N ILE A 535 6.25 -19.85 -38.29
CA ILE A 535 5.13 -19.34 -39.08
C ILE A 535 4.72 -20.35 -40.16
N ARG A 536 5.66 -21.15 -40.69
CA ARG A 536 5.35 -22.18 -41.70
C ARG A 536 4.55 -23.34 -41.14
N ASP A 537 4.76 -23.66 -39.87
CA ASP A 537 4.07 -24.75 -39.18
C ASP A 537 2.71 -24.34 -38.60
N GLU A 538 2.38 -23.04 -38.58
CA GLU A 538 1.02 -22.59 -38.26
C GLU A 538 0.07 -23.08 -39.37
N PRO A 539 -0.91 -23.97 -39.06
CA PRO A 539 -1.87 -24.42 -40.04
C PRO A 539 -2.58 -23.19 -40.63
N SER A 540 -2.33 -22.96 -41.92
CA SER A 540 -2.90 -21.85 -42.66
C SER A 540 -4.41 -21.87 -42.44
N THR A 541 -4.93 -20.86 -41.75
CA THR A 541 -6.33 -20.77 -41.33
C THR A 541 -6.80 -21.89 -40.38
N ILE A 542 -6.40 -21.81 -39.10
CA ILE A 542 -7.41 -22.06 -38.05
C ILE A 542 -8.39 -20.90 -38.16
N THR A 543 -9.45 -21.10 -38.93
CA THR A 543 -10.65 -20.27 -38.80
C THR A 543 -11.16 -20.53 -37.39
N VAL A 544 -10.67 -19.77 -36.41
CA VAL A 544 -11.29 -19.70 -35.10
C VAL A 544 -12.65 -19.14 -35.39
N SER A 545 -13.61 -20.05 -35.53
CA SER A 545 -15.01 -19.74 -35.46
C SER A 545 -15.15 -19.24 -34.03
N LEU A 546 -15.00 -17.93 -33.83
CA LEU A 546 -15.43 -17.27 -32.61
C LEU A 546 -16.78 -17.91 -32.31
N PRO A 547 -16.96 -18.56 -31.14
CA PRO A 547 -18.24 -19.16 -30.82
C PRO A 547 -19.26 -18.09 -31.13
N SER A 548 -20.14 -18.38 -32.08
CA SER A 548 -21.18 -17.44 -32.47
C SER A 548 -21.78 -16.99 -31.15
N LEU A 549 -21.66 -15.69 -30.84
CA LEU A 549 -22.32 -15.10 -29.67
C LEU A 549 -23.69 -15.77 -29.63
N PRO A 550 -24.08 -16.42 -28.50
CA PRO A 550 -25.35 -17.12 -28.43
C PRO A 550 -26.38 -16.19 -29.06
N PRO A 551 -27.14 -16.66 -30.07
CA PRO A 551 -27.95 -15.79 -30.91
C PRO A 551 -28.65 -14.84 -29.97
N THR A 552 -28.40 -13.54 -30.15
CA THR A 552 -29.02 -12.50 -29.32
C THR A 552 -30.44 -12.97 -29.11
N PRO A 553 -30.85 -13.30 -27.85
CA PRO A 553 -32.15 -13.88 -27.62
C PRO A 553 -33.13 -13.03 -28.41
N PRO A 554 -33.99 -13.65 -29.26
CA PRO A 554 -34.82 -12.92 -30.20
C PRO A 554 -35.37 -11.75 -29.43
N ILE A 555 -35.11 -10.52 -29.92
CA ILE A 555 -35.58 -9.28 -29.29
C ILE A 555 -37.05 -9.57 -29.02
N LEU A 556 -37.36 -9.89 -27.76
CA LEU A 556 -38.73 -10.06 -27.33
C LEU A 556 -39.35 -8.74 -27.75
N PRO A 557 -40.43 -8.75 -28.56
CA PRO A 557 -41.10 -7.51 -28.95
C PRO A 557 -41.21 -6.71 -27.68
N SER A 558 -40.55 -5.54 -27.68
CA SER A 558 -40.32 -4.75 -26.49
C SER A 558 -41.60 -4.80 -25.70
N THR A 559 -41.58 -5.49 -24.54
CA THR A 559 -42.72 -5.46 -23.65
C THR A 559 -43.07 -3.99 -23.54
N PRO A 560 -44.31 -3.59 -23.89
CA PRO A 560 -44.68 -2.19 -23.79
C PRO A 560 -44.21 -1.72 -22.42
N PRO A 561 -43.58 -0.54 -22.34
CA PRO A 561 -43.06 -0.03 -21.09
C PRO A 561 -44.13 -0.28 -20.03
N PRO A 562 -43.77 -0.85 -18.85
CA PRO A 562 -44.75 -1.06 -17.80
C PRO A 562 -45.54 0.24 -17.68
N PRO A 563 -46.90 0.17 -17.66
CA PRO A 563 -47.73 1.36 -17.67
C PRO A 563 -47.15 2.28 -16.62
N THR A 564 -46.82 3.50 -17.04
CA THR A 564 -46.28 4.53 -16.16
C THR A 564 -47.07 4.45 -14.87
N PRO A 565 -46.45 4.20 -13.71
CA PRO A 565 -47.19 4.17 -12.46
C PRO A 565 -48.05 5.42 -12.43
N PRO A 566 -49.36 5.29 -12.12
CA PRO A 566 -50.25 6.44 -12.13
C PRO A 566 -49.55 7.55 -11.34
N PRO A 567 -49.57 8.80 -11.84
CA PRO A 567 -48.98 9.91 -11.10
C PRO A 567 -49.51 9.81 -9.67
N PRO A 568 -48.62 9.97 -8.66
CA PRO A 568 -49.08 9.95 -7.28
C PRO A 568 -50.30 10.88 -7.19
N PRO A 569 -51.38 10.44 -6.54
CA PRO A 569 -52.63 11.19 -6.52
C PRO A 569 -52.29 12.63 -6.15
N SER A 570 -52.69 13.58 -7.00
CA SER A 570 -52.53 15.01 -6.70
C SER A 570 -52.98 15.21 -5.26
N PRO A 571 -52.17 15.90 -4.42
CA PRO A 571 -52.50 16.09 -3.02
C PRO A 571 -53.92 16.64 -2.98
N SER A 572 -54.81 15.86 -2.37
CA SER A 572 -56.21 16.23 -2.25
C SER A 572 -56.23 17.59 -1.59
N LEU A 573 -56.88 18.57 -2.24
CA LEU A 573 -57.19 19.83 -1.59
C LEU A 573 -57.79 19.50 -0.22
N PRO A 574 -57.27 20.07 0.87
CA PRO A 574 -57.74 19.73 2.20
C PRO A 574 -59.25 19.95 2.26
N LEU A 575 -59.98 18.90 2.64
CA LEU A 575 -61.38 19.03 3.01
C LEU A 575 -61.50 20.15 4.04
N PRO A 576 -62.55 21.01 3.95
CA PRO A 576 -62.80 22.00 4.98
C PRO A 576 -62.95 21.27 6.32
N GLN A 577 -62.02 21.56 7.24
CA GLN A 577 -62.10 21.04 8.60
C GLN A 577 -63.42 21.49 9.23
N PRO A 578 -64.12 20.61 9.98
CA PRO A 578 -65.22 21.04 10.82
C PRO A 578 -64.67 22.07 11.82
N THR A 579 -65.35 23.21 11.93
CA THR A 579 -65.11 24.23 12.94
C THR A 579 -65.20 23.61 14.34
N LEU A 580 -64.05 23.26 14.90
CA LEU A 580 -63.93 22.99 16.32
C LEU A 580 -63.92 24.33 17.06
N SER A 581 -64.70 24.37 18.14
CA SER A 581 -64.80 25.51 19.04
C SER A 581 -63.42 25.98 19.52
N PRO A 582 -63.27 27.29 19.81
CA PRO A 582 -61.97 27.83 20.21
C PRO A 582 -61.44 27.16 21.49
N PRO A 583 -60.14 26.83 21.54
CA PRO A 583 -59.52 26.30 22.73
C PRO A 583 -59.46 27.37 23.83
N SER A 584 -59.66 26.93 25.08
CA SER A 584 -59.40 27.74 26.27
C SER A 584 -57.95 28.26 26.28
N PRO A 585 -57.68 29.43 26.89
CA PRO A 585 -56.35 30.00 26.97
C PRO A 585 -55.36 29.05 27.67
N PRO A 586 -54.08 29.06 27.29
CA PRO A 586 -53.09 28.13 27.80
C PRO A 586 -52.86 28.36 29.29
N ILE A 587 -52.96 27.28 30.07
CA ILE A 587 -52.37 27.22 31.40
C ILE A 587 -50.85 27.32 31.21
N GLN A 588 -50.26 28.38 31.76
CA GLN A 588 -48.81 28.51 31.88
C GLN A 588 -48.27 27.34 32.69
N SER A 589 -47.66 26.37 32.01
CA SER A 589 -46.77 25.41 32.66
C SER A 589 -45.47 26.14 33.02
N THR A 590 -45.24 26.31 34.31
CA THR A 590 -43.95 26.71 34.87
C THR A 590 -42.85 25.73 34.43
N PRO A 591 -41.60 26.19 34.22
CA PRO A 591 -40.47 25.31 33.93
C PRO A 591 -40.30 24.27 35.04
N PRO A 592 -39.86 23.04 34.74
CA PRO A 592 -39.52 22.07 35.76
C PRO A 592 -38.39 22.61 36.64
N GLU A 593 -38.61 22.54 37.94
CA GLU A 593 -37.66 22.91 38.98
C GLU A 593 -36.36 22.11 38.81
N PRO A 594 -35.17 22.75 38.92
CA PRO A 594 -33.91 22.02 38.86
C PRO A 594 -33.85 21.00 40.02
N PRO A 595 -33.25 19.81 39.78
CA PRO A 595 -33.14 18.80 40.83
C PRO A 595 -32.39 19.37 42.05
N PRO A 596 -32.78 18.97 43.27
CA PRO A 596 -32.17 19.49 44.49
C PRO A 596 -30.66 19.19 44.48
N LEU A 597 -29.89 20.24 44.80
CA LEU A 597 -28.46 20.13 45.08
C LEU A 597 -28.22 19.02 46.11
N ILE A 598 -27.46 18.01 45.70
CA ILE A 598 -26.97 16.96 46.59
C ILE A 598 -26.08 17.65 47.64
N PRO A 599 -26.37 17.52 48.95
CA PRO A 599 -25.52 18.10 49.98
C PRO A 599 -24.14 17.42 49.95
N PRO A 600 -23.05 18.17 50.24
CA PRO A 600 -21.71 17.61 50.28
C PRO A 600 -21.64 16.49 51.33
N LEU A 601 -21.10 15.34 50.89
CA LEU A 601 -20.77 14.21 51.75
C LEU A 601 -19.93 14.69 52.95
N PRO A 602 -20.27 14.29 54.19
CA PRO A 602 -19.47 14.62 55.34
C PRO A 602 -18.08 13.96 55.25
N LEU A 603 -17.06 14.79 55.43
CA LEU A 603 -15.70 14.37 55.70
C LEU A 603 -15.66 13.54 57.00
N SER A 604 -15.01 12.38 56.90
CA SER A 604 -14.30 11.66 57.97
C SER A 604 -15.12 10.92 59.03
N ALA A 605 -15.02 9.58 59.00
CA ALA A 605 -15.00 8.75 60.20
C ALA A 605 -13.79 7.80 60.13
N PRO A 606 -13.15 7.47 61.27
CA PRO A 606 -11.81 6.86 61.31
C PRO A 606 -11.83 5.38 60.88
N PRO A 607 -10.67 4.82 60.46
CA PRO A 607 -10.60 3.44 60.02
C PRO A 607 -10.85 2.48 61.19
N VAL A 608 -11.89 1.66 61.04
CA VAL A 608 -12.12 0.46 61.85
C VAL A 608 -11.13 -0.61 61.40
N THR A 609 -10.28 -1.04 62.33
CA THR A 609 -9.38 -2.17 62.21
C THR A 609 -10.17 -3.48 62.12
N GLY A 610 -10.48 -3.91 60.89
CA GLY A 610 -10.98 -5.24 60.59
C GLY A 610 -9.90 -6.07 59.90
N THR A 611 -9.34 -7.04 60.62
CA THR A 611 -8.43 -8.06 60.09
C THR A 611 -9.14 -8.96 59.09
N PHE A 612 -8.88 -8.78 57.80
CA PHE A 612 -9.13 -9.77 56.77
C PHE A 612 -7.85 -10.57 56.51
N GLN A 613 -7.93 -11.89 56.77
CA GLN A 613 -6.91 -12.85 56.37
C GLN A 613 -6.88 -12.98 54.85
N THR A 614 -5.76 -12.60 54.24
CA THR A 614 -5.40 -12.97 52.87
C THR A 614 -4.73 -14.34 52.85
N PRO A 615 -4.99 -15.20 51.84
CA PRO A 615 -4.23 -16.43 51.66
C PRO A 615 -2.81 -16.11 51.18
N GLY A 616 -1.86 -16.90 51.65
CA GLY A 616 -0.44 -16.56 51.79
C GLY A 616 0.30 -16.18 50.51
N PHE A 617 1.02 -15.07 50.60
CA PHE A 617 2.14 -14.77 49.71
C PHE A 617 3.41 -15.44 50.24
N MET A 618 4.02 -16.28 49.40
CA MET A 618 5.34 -16.87 49.60
C MET A 618 6.40 -15.77 49.56
N ARG A 619 7.04 -15.48 50.70
CA ARG A 619 8.24 -14.63 50.77
C ARG A 619 9.46 -15.47 50.39
N ILE A 620 10.04 -15.20 49.23
CA ILE A 620 11.38 -15.70 48.87
C ILE A 620 12.39 -14.66 49.36
N ARG A 621 13.25 -15.04 50.32
CA ARG A 621 14.46 -14.30 50.69
C ARG A 621 15.58 -14.76 49.77
N PHE A 622 16.23 -13.83 49.09
CA PHE A 622 17.54 -14.07 48.48
C PHE A 622 18.62 -13.59 49.45
N THR A 623 19.54 -14.48 49.80
CA THR A 623 20.81 -14.16 50.43
C THR A 623 21.86 -14.25 49.33
N LEU A 624 22.46 -13.12 48.97
CA LEU A 624 23.62 -13.09 48.09
C LEU A 624 24.87 -13.31 48.96
N ASN A 625 25.49 -14.48 48.82
CA ASN A 625 26.89 -14.67 49.22
C ASN A 625 27.75 -14.42 47.98
N PHE A 626 28.69 -13.50 48.12
CA PHE A 626 29.77 -13.31 47.16
C PHE A 626 30.93 -14.21 47.61
N ASP A 627 31.35 -15.11 46.73
CA ASP A 627 32.71 -15.66 46.68
C ASP A 627 33.30 -15.32 45.30
#